data_AF-A0A1I2VQL6-F1
#
_entry.id   AF-A0A1I2VQL6-F1
#
_cell.length_a   1.000
_cell.length_b   1.000
_cell.length_c   1.000
_cell.angle_alpha   90.00
_cell.angle_beta   90.00
_cell.angle_gamma   90.00
#
_symmetry.space_group_name_H-M   'P 1'
#
loop_
_entity.id
_entity.type
_entity.pdbx_description
1 polymer ?
#
loop_
_entity_poly.entity_id
_entity_poly.type
_entity_poly.pdbx_seq_one_letter_code
_entity_poly.pdbx_strand_id
1 'polypeptide(L)'
;MNLKELLLNGQSFLALLKEFAIEAKDIIIQDESVLLNDPNLAQREILKETICIEAKGKNGVFNFFGILHFNILNKLAVFEMQGFEQVDRPVN
;
A
#
# COMPACT_ATOMS: atom_id res chain seq x y z
N MET A 1 -14.01 0.61 6.43
CA MET A 1 -12.62 0.66 6.94
C MET A 1 -11.73 1.06 5.77
N ASN A 2 -10.75 1.93 5.96
CA ASN A 2 -9.92 2.46 4.88
C ASN A 2 -8.48 2.00 5.08
N LEU A 3 -7.99 1.09 4.23
CA LEU A 3 -6.67 0.48 4.38
C LEU A 3 -5.55 1.51 4.18
N LYS A 4 -5.74 2.42 3.23
CA LYS A 4 -4.83 3.54 2.97
C LYS A 4 -4.63 4.41 4.20
N GLU A 5 -5.69 4.77 4.91
CA GLU A 5 -5.58 5.55 6.16
C GLU A 5 -4.79 4.80 7.25
N LEU A 6 -5.00 3.49 7.39
CA LEU A 6 -4.28 2.69 8.38
C LEU A 6 -2.78 2.62 8.08
N LEU A 7 -2.41 2.45 6.82
CA LEU A 7 -1.01 2.50 6.39
C LEU A 7 -0.39 3.88 6.62
N LEU A 8 -1.12 4.96 6.33
CA LEU A 8 -0.64 6.33 6.55
C LEU A 8 -0.48 6.71 8.02
N ASN A 9 -1.12 5.99 8.95
CA ASN A 9 -0.85 6.13 10.39
C ASN A 9 0.46 5.44 10.82
N GLY A 10 1.03 4.57 9.98
CA GLY A 10 2.28 3.87 10.23
C GLY A 10 3.51 4.69 9.87
N GLN A 11 4.43 4.85 10.83
CA GLN A 11 5.68 5.61 10.62
C GLN A 11 6.58 4.98 9.55
N SER A 12 6.61 3.64 9.44
CA SER A 12 7.40 2.94 8.42
C SER A 12 6.93 3.27 7.01
N PHE A 13 5.61 3.29 6.79
CA PHE A 13 5.04 3.60 5.48
C PHE A 13 5.24 5.08 5.12
N LEU A 14 5.08 6.00 6.08
CA LEU A 14 5.40 7.41 5.86
C LEU A 14 6.88 7.64 5.54
N ALA A 15 7.79 6.90 6.15
CA ALA A 15 9.22 6.97 5.85
C ALA A 15 9.51 6.48 4.43
N LEU A 16 8.88 5.38 4.00
CA LEU A 16 8.95 4.89 2.63
C LEU A 16 8.49 5.95 1.63
N LEU A 17 7.31 6.57 1.82
CA LEU A 17 6.83 7.60 0.90
C LEU A 17 7.79 8.80 0.80
N LYS A 18 8.42 9.19 1.91
CA LYS A 18 9.43 10.25 1.93
C LYS A 18 10.70 9.89 1.16
N GLU A 19 11.18 8.66 1.29
CA GLU A 19 12.36 8.16 0.59
C GLU A 19 12.23 8.30 -0.94
N PHE A 20 11.03 8.05 -1.45
CA PHE A 20 10.72 8.14 -2.88
C PHE A 20 10.11 9.48 -3.31
N ALA A 21 10.03 10.46 -2.39
CA ALA A 21 9.43 11.77 -2.62
C ALA A 21 7.97 11.72 -3.15
N ILE A 22 7.17 10.83 -2.57
CA ILE A 22 5.76 10.58 -2.93
C ILE A 22 4.83 11.22 -1.90
N GLU A 23 3.78 11.89 -2.36
CA GLU A 23 2.76 12.43 -1.46
C GLU A 23 1.67 11.38 -1.16
N ALA A 24 1.13 11.40 0.06
CA ALA A 24 0.07 10.47 0.48
C ALA A 24 -1.21 10.53 -0.38
N LYS A 25 -1.47 11.66 -1.05
CA LYS A 25 -2.60 11.80 -1.98
C LYS A 25 -2.39 11.00 -3.26
N ASP A 26 -1.14 10.75 -3.63
CA ASP A 26 -0.73 10.19 -4.92
C ASP A 26 -0.57 8.66 -4.91
N ILE A 27 -0.92 8.00 -3.80
CA ILE A 27 -0.89 6.54 -3.66
C ILE A 27 -2.27 5.90 -3.91
N ILE A 28 -2.27 4.73 -4.52
CA ILE A 28 -3.42 3.86 -4.75
C ILE A 28 -3.00 2.43 -4.42
N ILE A 29 -3.81 1.73 -3.62
CA ILE A 29 -3.61 0.30 -3.36
C ILE A 29 -4.43 -0.45 -4.41
N GLN A 30 -3.76 -1.09 -5.37
CA GLN A 30 -4.42 -1.69 -6.55
C GLN A 30 -5.43 -2.77 -6.15
N ASP A 31 -5.06 -3.59 -5.15
CA ASP A 31 -5.82 -4.78 -4.74
C ASP A 31 -6.84 -4.50 -3.63
N GLU A 32 -7.04 -3.24 -3.22
CA GLU A 32 -7.84 -2.90 -2.03
C GLU A 32 -9.28 -3.42 -2.10
N SER A 33 -9.89 -3.34 -3.27
CA SER A 33 -11.27 -3.82 -3.47
C SER A 33 -11.38 -5.35 -3.40
N VAL A 34 -10.35 -6.09 -3.78
CA VAL A 34 -10.34 -7.56 -3.70
C VAL A 34 -10.13 -8.00 -2.25
N LEU A 35 -9.17 -7.37 -1.57
CA LEU A 35 -8.83 -7.68 -0.17
C LEU A 35 -9.99 -7.42 0.79
N LEU A 36 -10.69 -6.29 0.62
CA LEU A 36 -11.78 -5.88 1.51
C LEU A 36 -13.10 -6.60 1.26
N ASN A 37 -13.27 -7.21 0.09
CA ASN A 37 -14.50 -7.94 -0.27
C ASN A 37 -14.37 -9.47 -0.13
N ASP A 38 -13.23 -9.99 0.36
CA ASP A 38 -13.11 -11.43 0.67
C ASP A 38 -14.09 -11.77 1.81
N PRO A 39 -15.10 -12.64 1.58
CA PRO A 39 -16.07 -13.02 2.60
C PRO A 39 -15.43 -13.73 3.81
N ASN A 40 -14.22 -14.27 3.65
CA ASN A 40 -13.46 -14.89 4.74
C ASN A 40 -12.67 -13.86 5.55
N LEU A 41 -12.55 -12.61 5.09
CA LEU A 41 -11.83 -11.55 5.79
C LEU A 41 -12.40 -11.32 7.19
N ALA A 42 -13.74 -11.30 7.33
CA ALA A 42 -14.42 -11.12 8.60
C ALA A 42 -14.16 -12.27 9.60
N GLN A 43 -13.71 -13.44 9.11
CA GLN A 43 -13.39 -14.60 9.94
C GLN A 43 -11.90 -14.66 10.31
N ARG A 44 -11.06 -13.76 9.78
CA ARG A 44 -9.61 -13.72 10.02
C ARG A 44 -9.25 -12.52 10.88
N GLU A 45 -8.57 -12.75 12.00
CA GLU A 45 -8.07 -11.66 12.86
C GLU A 45 -6.84 -10.97 12.26
N ILE A 46 -6.00 -11.75 11.57
CA ILE A 46 -4.76 -11.31 10.93
C ILE A 46 -4.81 -11.75 9.47
N LEU A 47 -4.56 -10.79 8.58
CA LEU A 47 -4.43 -10.96 7.15
C LEU A 47 -2.96 -10.74 6.75
N LYS A 48 -2.44 -11.59 5.87
CA LYS A 48 -1.14 -11.42 5.23
C LYS A 48 -1.30 -11.67 3.75
N GLU A 49 -1.21 -10.62 2.95
CA GLU A 49 -1.44 -10.71 1.51
C GLU A 49 -0.35 -9.95 0.75
N THR A 50 0.00 -10.45 -0.42
CA THR A 50 0.85 -9.72 -1.35
C THR A 50 0.01 -8.63 -2.01
N ILE A 51 0.49 -7.40 -1.97
CA ILE A 51 -0.22 -6.24 -2.55
C ILE A 51 0.70 -5.42 -3.44
N CYS A 52 0.09 -4.72 -4.40
CA CYS A 52 0.74 -3.66 -5.15
C CYS A 52 0.21 -2.28 -4.70
N ILE A 53 1.13 -1.38 -4.37
CA ILE A 53 0.82 0.03 -4.13
C ILE A 53 1.40 0.84 -5.29
N GLU A 54 0.51 1.37 -6.11
CA GLU A 54 0.87 2.35 -7.14
C GLU A 54 1.03 3.72 -6.48
N ALA A 55 2.07 4.45 -6.87
CA ALA A 55 2.31 5.78 -6.40
C ALA A 55 2.82 6.69 -7.52
N LYS A 56 2.14 7.83 -7.69
CA LYS A 56 2.49 8.80 -8.74
C LYS A 56 3.57 9.75 -8.22
N GLY A 57 4.79 9.52 -8.66
CA GLY A 57 5.91 10.40 -8.42
C GLY A 57 5.97 11.55 -9.44
N LYS A 58 6.89 12.49 -9.23
CA LYS A 58 7.12 13.61 -10.15
C LYS A 58 7.62 13.16 -11.53
N ASN A 59 8.42 12.09 -11.56
CA ASN A 59 9.14 11.64 -12.76
C ASN A 59 8.57 10.35 -13.37
N GLY A 60 7.55 9.76 -12.77
CA GLY A 60 7.05 8.46 -13.19
C GLY A 60 6.07 7.87 -12.18
N VAL A 61 5.66 6.63 -12.44
CA VAL A 61 4.82 5.84 -11.55
C VAL A 61 5.68 4.79 -10.87
N PHE A 62 5.64 4.74 -9.54
CA PHE A 62 6.27 3.70 -8.74
C PHE A 62 5.23 2.63 -8.43
N ASN A 63 5.57 1.37 -8.65
CA ASN A 63 4.81 0.21 -8.19
C ASN A 63 5.59 -0.45 -7.07
N PHE A 64 5.11 -0.34 -5.83
CA PHE A 64 5.69 -1.01 -4.68
C PHE A 64 5.03 -2.37 -4.50
N PHE A 65 5.84 -3.43 -4.49
CA PHE A 65 5.40 -4.79 -4.24
C PHE A 65 5.81 -5.21 -2.83
N GLY A 66 4.90 -5.79 -2.09
CA GLY A 66 5.21 -6.22 -0.74
C GLY A 66 4.08 -6.97 -0.05
N ILE A 67 4.32 -7.26 1.22
CA ILE A 67 3.35 -7.96 2.06
C ILE A 67 2.61 -6.94 2.92
N LEU A 68 1.29 -6.95 2.82
CA LEU A 68 0.41 -6.28 3.76
C LEU A 68 0.18 -7.19 4.96
N HIS A 69 0.67 -6.79 6.13
CA HIS A 69 0.28 -7.37 7.40
C HIS A 69 -0.83 -6.52 7.99
N PHE A 70 -2.02 -7.10 8.09
CA PHE A 70 -3.20 -6.37 8.54
C PHE A 70 -3.87 -7.08 9.71
N ASN A 71 -4.01 -6.38 10.84
CA ASN A 71 -4.74 -6.85 12.01
C ASN A 71 -6.07 -6.10 12.09
N ILE A 72 -7.16 -6.85 11.89
CA ILE A 72 -8.51 -6.28 11.78
C ILE A 72 -9.00 -5.75 13.13
N LEU A 73 -8.76 -6.51 14.20
CA LEU A 73 -9.21 -6.19 15.54
C LEU A 73 -8.57 -4.90 16.07
N ASN A 74 -7.26 -4.79 15.89
CA ASN A 74 -6.47 -3.65 16.34
C ASN A 74 -6.45 -2.50 15.33
N LYS A 75 -7.07 -2.67 14.16
CA LYS A 75 -7.05 -1.71 13.05
C LYS A 75 -5.63 -1.25 12.72
N LEU A 76 -4.70 -2.19 12.64
CA LEU A 76 -3.29 -1.92 12.38
C LEU A 76 -2.92 -2.50 11.02
N ALA A 77 -2.30 -1.69 10.16
CA ALA A 77 -1.76 -2.12 8.88
C ALA A 77 -0.26 -1.79 8.80
N VAL A 78 0.53 -2.74 8.33
CA VAL A 78 1.96 -2.57 8.05
C VAL A 78 2.21 -3.09 6.64
N PHE A 79 2.86 -2.26 5.82
CA PHE A 79 3.35 -2.66 4.52
C PHE A 79 4.84 -2.95 4.61
N GLU A 80 5.22 -4.18 4.29
CA GLU A 80 6.61 -4.63 4.19
C GLU A 80 6.99 -4.70 2.71
N MET A 81 7.70 -3.67 2.24
CA MET A 81 8.16 -3.62 0.86
C MET A 81 9.19 -4.73 0.58
N GLN A 82 8.99 -5.46 -0.50
CA GLN A 82 9.92 -6.48 -1.00
C GLN A 82 10.67 -6.03 -2.25
N GLY A 83 10.08 -5.13 -3.04
CA GLY A 83 10.69 -4.55 -4.22
C GLY A 83 9.84 -3.44 -4.81
N PHE A 84 10.37 -2.76 -5.82
CA PHE A 84 9.62 -1.75 -6.56
C PHE A 84 10.06 -1.69 -8.02
N GLU A 85 9.16 -1.20 -8.85
CA GLU A 85 9.44 -0.83 -10.24
C GLU A 85 9.10 0.65 -10.45
N GLN A 86 9.85 1.34 -11.30
CA GLN A 86 9.53 2.68 -11.76
C GLN A 86 9.25 2.64 -13.26
N VAL A 87 8.04 3.06 -13.64
CA VAL A 87 7.67 3.30 -15.03
C VAL A 87 7.81 4.79 -15.29
N ASP A 88 8.82 5.15 -16.08
CA ASP A 88 9.03 6.55 -16.47
C ASP A 88 7.85 7.07 -17.27
N ARG A 89 7.51 8.34 -17.04
CA ARG A 89 6.49 9.00 -17.85
C ARG A 89 7.06 9.17 -19.26
N PRO A 90 6.44 8.63 -20.32
CA PRO A 90 6.96 8.79 -21.67
C PRO A 90 7.06 10.29 -21.99
N VAL A 91 8.23 10.70 -22.48
CA VAL A 91 8.45 12.05 -22.98
C VAL A 91 7.72 12.14 -24.32
N ASN A 92 6.53 12.75 -24.33
CA ASN A 92 5.86 13.15 -25.56
C ASN A 92 6.48 14.41 -26.13
#